data_AF-U5W617-F1
#
_entry.id   AF-U5W617-F1
#
_cell.length_a   1.000
_cell.length_b   1.000
_cell.length_c   1.000
_cell.angle_alpha   90.00
_cell.angle_beta   90.00
_cell.angle_gamma   90.00
#
_symmetry.space_group_name_H-M   'P 1'
#
loop_
_entity.id
_entity.type
_entity.pdbx_description
1 polymer ?
#
loop_
_entity_poly.entity_id
_entity_poly.type
_entity_poly.pdbx_seq_one_letter_code
_entity_poly.pdbx_strand_id
1 'polypeptide(L)'
;MSQSESAILAYWSEHRDQLRQSETQRSLLTNYLLVITAALSALIAQQKFALTTLPLSILIIAIGLYGALSSAKYHERAAYHLSQARALTKALTDLGALPAKDALEENRAAHYSEYPKLHKVRLHRLWTGLHLGIATYGLVLFIVTLAR
;
A
#
# COMPACT_ATOMS: atom_id res chain seq x y z
N MET A 1 -5.53 10.56 -34.53
CA MET A 1 -5.13 11.27 -33.31
C MET A 1 -4.21 12.42 -33.69
N SER A 2 -4.46 13.60 -33.14
CA SER A 2 -3.53 14.72 -33.25
C SER A 2 -2.25 14.45 -32.45
N GLN A 3 -1.17 15.18 -32.75
CA GLN A 3 0.11 15.05 -32.02
C GLN A 3 -0.02 15.44 -30.54
N SER A 4 -0.94 16.35 -30.21
CA SER A 4 -1.22 16.72 -28.82
C SER A 4 -1.98 15.62 -28.08
N GLU A 5 -2.94 14.96 -28.72
CA GLU A 5 -3.66 13.81 -28.14
C GLU A 5 -2.71 12.65 -27.82
N SER A 6 -1.78 12.33 -28.71
CA SER A 6 -0.81 11.25 -28.48
C SER A 6 0.15 11.58 -27.34
N ALA A 7 0.60 12.83 -27.23
CA ALA A 7 1.42 13.29 -26.11
C ALA A 7 0.67 13.21 -24.77
N ILE A 8 -0.60 13.63 -24.72
CA ILE A 8 -1.43 13.55 -23.50
C ILE A 8 -1.66 12.09 -23.10
N LEU A 9 -1.95 11.21 -24.07
CA LEU A 9 -2.16 9.79 -23.80
C LEU A 9 -0.89 9.11 -23.27
N ALA A 10 0.27 9.42 -23.84
CA ALA A 10 1.56 8.92 -23.36
C ALA A 10 1.83 9.39 -21.92
N TYR A 11 1.60 10.68 -21.63
CA TYR A 11 1.80 11.21 -20.29
C TYR A 11 0.80 10.65 -19.26
N TRP A 12 -0.45 10.40 -19.70
CA TRP A 12 -1.44 9.69 -18.91
C TRP A 12 -0.98 8.28 -18.57
N SER A 13 -0.47 7.54 -19.56
CA SER A 13 0.02 6.17 -19.37
C SER A 13 1.15 6.11 -18.34
N GLU A 14 2.12 7.03 -18.42
CA GLU A 14 3.22 7.12 -17.46
C GLU A 14 2.71 7.26 -16.02
N HIS A 15 1.73 8.13 -15.78
CA HIS A 15 1.14 8.26 -14.44
C HIS A 15 0.39 7.00 -13.97
N ARG A 16 -0.26 6.26 -14.89
CA ARG A 16 -0.90 4.98 -14.56
C ARG A 16 0.14 3.91 -14.21
N ASP A 17 1.29 3.90 -14.89
CA ASP A 17 2.39 2.98 -14.58
C ASP A 17 3.07 3.31 -13.25
N GLN A 18 3.35 4.58 -12.96
CA GLN A 18 3.91 5.01 -11.67
C GLN A 18 2.96 4.71 -10.48
N LEU A 19 1.65 4.87 -10.70
CA LEU A 19 0.62 4.44 -9.75
C LEU A 19 0.74 2.94 -9.45
N ARG A 20 0.77 2.11 -10.50
CA ARG A 20 0.88 0.64 -10.37
C ARG A 20 2.20 0.24 -9.71
N GLN A 21 3.30 0.89 -10.07
CA GLN A 21 4.61 0.64 -9.48
C GLN A 21 4.61 0.92 -7.97
N SER A 22 3.99 2.02 -7.53
CA SER A 22 3.87 2.33 -6.09
C SER A 22 3.12 1.23 -5.33
N GLU A 23 2.05 0.68 -5.92
CA GLU A 23 1.30 -0.44 -5.35
C GLU A 23 2.12 -1.76 -5.34
N THR A 24 2.85 -2.05 -6.42
CA THR A 24 3.76 -3.21 -6.50
C THR A 24 4.86 -3.14 -5.44
N GLN A 25 5.50 -1.98 -5.28
CA GLN A 25 6.56 -1.78 -4.28
C GLN A 25 6.04 -1.96 -2.85
N ARG A 26 4.81 -1.50 -2.58
CA ARG A 26 4.16 -1.69 -1.28
C ARG A 26 3.90 -3.17 -0.96
N SER A 27 3.45 -3.93 -1.95
CA SER A 27 3.26 -5.39 -1.82
C SER A 27 4.59 -6.11 -1.60
N LEU A 28 5.60 -5.79 -2.42
CA LEU A 28 6.95 -6.37 -2.33
C LEU A 28 7.58 -6.14 -0.95
N LEU A 29 7.56 -4.89 -0.48
CA LEU A 29 8.05 -4.54 0.86
C LEU A 29 7.34 -5.35 1.94
N THR A 30 6.01 -5.45 1.86
CA THR A 30 5.22 -6.19 2.85
C THR A 30 5.61 -7.66 2.90
N ASN A 31 5.78 -8.31 1.75
CA ASN A 31 6.19 -9.70 1.69
C ASN A 31 7.57 -9.91 2.32
N TYR A 32 8.54 -9.03 2.06
CA TYR A 32 9.86 -9.11 2.69
C TYR A 32 9.78 -8.93 4.20
N LEU A 33 9.01 -7.96 4.68
CA LEU A 33 8.87 -7.72 6.13
C LEU A 33 8.19 -8.90 6.84
N LEU A 34 7.20 -9.56 6.23
CA LEU A 34 6.58 -10.75 6.79
C LEU A 34 7.56 -11.92 6.89
N VAL A 35 8.35 -12.18 5.84
CA VAL A 35 9.35 -13.26 5.83
C VAL A 35 10.44 -13.01 6.87
N ILE A 36 10.98 -11.78 6.94
CA ILE A 36 11.98 -11.39 7.93
C ILE A 36 11.41 -11.54 9.34
N THR A 37 10.20 -11.04 9.59
CA THR A 37 9.54 -11.15 10.90
C THR A 37 9.38 -12.61 11.31
N ALA A 38 8.94 -13.49 10.40
CA ALA A 38 8.79 -14.91 10.68
C ALA A 38 10.13 -15.59 11.03
N ALA A 39 11.19 -15.30 10.26
CA ALA A 39 12.53 -15.84 10.51
C ALA A 39 13.10 -15.40 11.87
N LEU A 40 13.00 -14.10 12.19
CA LEU A 40 13.43 -13.56 13.47
C LEU A 40 12.63 -14.16 14.64
N SER A 41 11.32 -14.35 14.46
CA SER A 41 10.45 -15.01 15.45
C SER A 41 10.88 -16.44 15.74
N ALA A 42 11.20 -17.21 14.69
CA ALA A 42 11.69 -18.58 14.84
C ALA A 42 13.00 -18.61 15.63
N LEU A 43 13.92 -17.68 15.37
CA LEU A 43 15.19 -17.59 16.09
C LEU A 43 14.99 -17.24 17.58
N ILE A 44 14.09 -16.30 17.90
CA ILE A 44 13.72 -15.94 19.27
C ILE A 44 13.16 -17.18 20.00
N ALA A 45 12.25 -17.91 19.36
CA ALA A 45 11.62 -19.10 19.92
C ALA A 45 12.64 -20.24 20.15
N GLN A 46 13.57 -20.47 19.20
CA GLN A 46 14.63 -21.48 19.32
C GLN A 46 15.56 -21.20 20.50
N GLN A 47 15.87 -19.94 20.76
CA GLN A 47 16.66 -19.50 21.91
C GLN A 47 15.83 -19.39 23.20
N LYS A 48 14.61 -19.95 23.21
CA LYS A 48 13.70 -20.01 24.36
C LYS A 48 13.41 -18.64 25.00
N PHE A 49 13.42 -17.57 24.19
CA PHE A 49 13.26 -16.20 24.67
C PHE A 49 14.36 -15.78 25.66
N ALA A 50 15.62 -16.13 25.39
CA ALA A 50 16.75 -15.64 26.17
C ALA A 50 16.89 -14.11 26.04
N LEU A 51 17.37 -13.43 27.08
CA LEU A 51 17.57 -11.96 27.08
C LEU A 51 18.46 -11.46 25.92
N THR A 52 19.38 -12.30 25.43
CA THR A 52 20.22 -12.01 24.25
C THR A 52 19.42 -11.82 22.96
N THR A 53 18.14 -12.24 22.93
CA THR A 53 17.25 -12.09 21.78
C THR A 53 16.43 -10.80 21.77
N LEU A 54 16.50 -9.97 22.82
CA LEU A 54 15.83 -8.67 22.88
C LEU A 54 16.12 -7.76 21.67
N PRO A 55 17.37 -7.67 21.15
CA PRO A 55 17.65 -6.89 19.95
C PRO A 55 16.85 -7.35 18.72
N LEU A 56 16.55 -8.64 18.59
CA LEU A 56 15.74 -9.17 17.49
C LEU A 56 14.28 -8.71 17.59
N SER A 57 13.73 -8.67 18.81
CA SER A 57 12.39 -8.12 19.05
C SER A 57 12.34 -6.62 18.74
N ILE A 58 13.35 -5.86 19.14
CA ILE A 58 13.49 -4.43 18.79
C ILE A 58 13.56 -4.25 17.27
N LEU A 59 14.31 -5.11 16.58
CA LEU A 59 14.39 -5.07 15.12
C LEU A 59 13.01 -5.30 14.48
N ILE A 60 12.22 -6.27 14.95
CA ILE A 60 10.84 -6.51 14.49
C ILE A 60 9.96 -5.26 14.68
N ILE A 61 10.06 -4.60 15.85
CA ILE A 61 9.34 -3.36 16.12
C ILE A 61 9.72 -2.29 15.09
N ALA A 62 11.03 -2.07 14.91
CA ALA A 62 11.56 -1.04 14.02
C ALA A 62 11.14 -1.27 12.57
N ILE A 63 11.25 -2.50 12.06
CA ILE A 63 10.84 -2.80 10.68
C ILE A 63 9.33 -2.70 10.49
N GLY A 64 8.51 -3.04 11.51
CA GLY A 64 7.06 -2.85 11.47
C GLY A 64 6.69 -1.36 11.38
N LEU A 65 7.31 -0.50 12.19
CA LEU A 65 7.11 0.96 12.10
C LEU A 65 7.56 1.53 10.76
N TYR A 66 8.72 1.07 10.26
CA TYR A 66 9.22 1.44 8.93
C TYR A 66 8.26 1.01 7.82
N GLY A 67 7.72 -0.20 7.88
CA GLY A 67 6.72 -0.71 6.95
C GLY A 67 5.44 0.11 6.96
N ALA A 68 4.97 0.53 8.15
CA ALA A 68 3.78 1.36 8.30
C ALA A 68 3.97 2.73 7.63
N LEU A 69 5.11 3.38 7.87
CA LEU A 69 5.48 4.66 7.25
C LEU A 69 5.64 4.52 5.73
N SER A 70 6.35 3.51 5.27
CA SER A 70 6.61 3.27 3.85
C SER A 70 5.33 2.95 3.09
N SER A 71 4.45 2.12 3.65
CA SER A 71 3.11 1.85 3.10
C SER A 71 2.28 3.12 2.95
N ALA A 72 2.29 3.99 3.98
CA ALA A 72 1.61 5.28 3.91
C ALA A 72 2.22 6.20 2.84
N LYS A 73 3.56 6.20 2.71
CA LYS A 73 4.26 7.00 1.70
C LYS A 73 3.99 6.53 0.27
N TYR A 74 3.98 5.22 0.03
CA TYR A 74 3.59 4.67 -1.27
C TYR A 74 2.13 4.97 -1.61
N HIS A 75 1.23 4.96 -0.62
CA HIS A 75 -0.15 5.37 -0.83
C HIS A 75 -0.27 6.86 -1.24
N GLU A 76 0.48 7.74 -0.58
CA GLU A 76 0.53 9.16 -0.95
C GLU A 76 1.01 9.34 -2.40
N ARG A 77 2.11 8.67 -2.79
CA ARG A 77 2.62 8.72 -4.17
C ARG A 77 1.65 8.15 -5.19
N ALA A 78 0.98 7.05 -4.86
CA ALA A 78 -0.09 6.47 -5.67
C ALA A 78 -1.24 7.48 -5.86
N ALA A 79 -1.71 8.11 -4.78
CA ALA A 79 -2.76 9.12 -4.84
C ALA A 79 -2.36 10.33 -5.70
N TYR A 80 -1.11 10.79 -5.60
CA TYR A 80 -0.55 11.84 -6.45
C TYR A 80 -0.67 11.46 -7.94
N HIS A 81 -0.13 10.32 -8.36
CA HIS A 81 -0.19 9.91 -9.78
C HIS A 81 -1.61 9.66 -10.27
N LEU A 82 -2.49 9.13 -9.42
CA LEU A 82 -3.90 8.98 -9.76
C LEU A 82 -4.59 10.34 -9.99
N SER A 83 -4.26 11.36 -9.19
CA SER A 83 -4.82 12.71 -9.36
C SER A 83 -4.39 13.33 -10.69
N GLN A 84 -3.10 13.20 -11.04
CA GLN A 84 -2.57 13.67 -12.33
C GLN A 84 -3.21 12.92 -13.50
N ALA A 85 -3.31 11.58 -13.42
CA ALA A 85 -3.98 10.79 -14.45
C ALA A 85 -5.44 11.20 -14.65
N ARG A 86 -6.18 11.52 -13.57
CA ARG A 86 -7.57 12.01 -13.66
C ARG A 86 -7.67 13.37 -14.37
N ALA A 87 -6.73 14.28 -14.12
CA ALA A 87 -6.68 15.56 -14.82
C ALA A 87 -6.46 15.37 -16.33
N LEU A 88 -5.55 14.47 -16.71
CA LEU A 88 -5.31 14.14 -18.12
C LEU A 88 -6.48 13.38 -18.76
N THR A 89 -7.17 12.51 -18.03
CA THR A 89 -8.42 11.87 -18.48
C THR A 89 -9.49 12.93 -18.81
N LYS A 90 -9.64 13.97 -17.97
CA LYS A 90 -10.55 15.08 -18.27
C LYS A 90 -10.14 15.79 -19.57
N ALA A 91 -8.85 16.10 -19.76
CA ALA A 91 -8.38 16.72 -20.99
C ALA A 91 -8.68 15.85 -22.24
N LEU A 92 -8.45 14.54 -22.16
CA LEU A 92 -8.80 13.61 -23.26
C LEU A 92 -10.30 13.53 -23.52
N THR A 93 -11.13 13.63 -22.47
CA THR A 93 -12.59 13.68 -22.60
C THR A 93 -13.03 14.98 -23.28
N ASP A 94 -12.47 16.12 -22.86
CA ASP A 94 -12.77 17.45 -23.42
C ASP A 94 -12.35 17.55 -24.90
N LEU A 95 -11.35 16.78 -25.33
CA LEU A 95 -10.93 16.61 -26.73
C LEU A 95 -11.80 15.62 -27.53
N GLY A 96 -12.77 14.95 -26.90
CA GLY A 96 -13.60 13.92 -27.54
C GLY A 96 -12.90 12.59 -27.79
N ALA A 97 -11.70 12.38 -27.22
CA ALA A 97 -10.92 11.16 -27.38
C ALA A 97 -11.38 10.01 -26.46
N LEU A 98 -12.19 10.30 -25.43
CA LEU A 98 -12.76 9.32 -24.51
C LEU A 98 -14.29 9.43 -24.46
N PRO A 99 -15.00 8.31 -24.20
CA PRO A 99 -16.45 8.29 -24.08
C PRO A 99 -16.94 9.16 -22.91
N ALA A 100 -18.20 9.60 -23.01
CA ALA A 100 -18.84 10.45 -22.02
C ALA A 100 -18.86 9.80 -20.62
N LYS A 101 -18.82 10.66 -19.59
CA LYS A 101 -18.75 10.26 -18.17
C LYS A 101 -19.88 9.34 -17.70
N ASP A 102 -21.03 9.38 -18.36
CA ASP A 102 -22.27 8.79 -17.86
C ASP A 102 -22.16 7.27 -17.68
N ALA A 103 -21.55 6.57 -18.64
CA ALA A 103 -21.33 5.13 -18.55
C ALA A 103 -20.37 4.73 -17.40
N LEU A 104 -19.45 5.62 -17.01
CA LEU A 104 -18.50 5.37 -15.91
C LEU A 104 -19.14 5.61 -14.54
N GLU A 105 -20.05 6.58 -14.44
CA GLU A 105 -20.77 6.85 -13.20
C GLU A 105 -21.82 5.76 -12.91
N GLU A 106 -22.50 5.23 -13.93
CA GLU A 106 -23.41 4.08 -13.78
C GLU A 106 -22.68 2.85 -13.24
N ASN A 107 -21.53 2.49 -13.84
CA ASN A 107 -20.69 1.39 -13.35
C ASN A 107 -20.20 1.62 -11.91
N ARG A 108 -19.90 2.88 -11.54
CA ARG A 108 -19.50 3.21 -10.16
C ARG A 108 -20.65 3.04 -9.18
N ALA A 109 -21.86 3.47 -9.56
CA ALA A 109 -23.05 3.32 -8.73
C ALA A 109 -23.39 1.83 -8.51
N ALA A 110 -23.33 1.02 -9.57
CA ALA A 110 -23.52 -0.43 -9.49
C ALA A 110 -22.46 -1.09 -8.57
N HIS A 111 -21.21 -0.68 -8.68
CA HIS A 111 -20.16 -1.19 -7.79
C HIS A 111 -20.42 -0.84 -6.31
N TYR A 112 -20.86 0.38 -6.02
CA TYR A 112 -21.14 0.79 -4.62
C TYR A 112 -22.38 0.14 -4.02
N SER A 113 -23.38 -0.20 -4.85
CA SER A 113 -24.55 -0.97 -4.39
C SER A 113 -24.18 -2.43 -4.10
N GLU A 114 -23.26 -3.02 -4.87
CA GLU A 114 -22.74 -4.36 -4.64
C GLU A 114 -21.86 -4.45 -3.37
N TYR A 115 -21.05 -3.42 -3.10
CA TYR A 115 -20.08 -3.40 -1.99
C TYR A 115 -20.33 -2.29 -0.95
N PRO A 116 -21.51 -2.22 -0.29
CA PRO A 116 -21.94 -1.05 0.51
C PRO A 116 -21.12 -0.79 1.78
N LYS A 117 -20.43 -1.82 2.29
CA LYS A 117 -19.54 -1.70 3.47
C LYS A 117 -18.07 -1.62 3.06
N LEU A 118 -17.63 -2.47 2.14
CA LEU A 118 -16.22 -2.58 1.77
C LEU A 118 -15.69 -1.34 1.04
N HIS A 119 -16.51 -0.66 0.21
CA HIS A 119 -16.06 0.57 -0.47
C HIS A 119 -15.67 1.70 0.52
N LYS A 120 -16.17 1.64 1.76
CA LYS A 120 -15.85 2.62 2.81
C LYS A 120 -14.50 2.33 3.47
N VAL A 121 -14.02 1.09 3.40
CA VAL A 121 -12.73 0.70 3.97
C VAL A 121 -11.62 1.19 3.05
N ARG A 122 -10.84 2.15 3.54
CA ARG A 122 -9.70 2.66 2.78
C ARG A 122 -8.58 1.64 2.80
N LEU A 123 -8.22 1.11 1.63
CA LEU A 123 -7.19 0.09 1.48
C LEU A 123 -5.88 0.45 2.20
N HIS A 124 -5.42 1.71 2.11
CA HIS A 124 -4.20 2.14 2.80
C HIS A 124 -4.21 1.91 4.31
N ARG A 125 -5.38 1.97 4.97
CA ARG A 125 -5.50 1.71 6.41
C ARG A 125 -5.24 0.25 6.74
N LEU A 126 -5.64 -0.68 5.87
CA LEU A 126 -5.39 -2.10 6.04
C LEU A 126 -3.88 -2.39 5.97
N TRP A 127 -3.20 -1.82 4.98
CA TRP A 127 -1.75 -2.02 4.82
C TRP A 127 -0.95 -1.38 5.95
N THR A 128 -1.25 -0.14 6.33
CA THR A 128 -0.57 0.50 7.47
C THR A 128 -0.89 -0.25 8.77
N GLY A 129 -2.14 -0.69 8.96
CA GLY A 129 -2.56 -1.47 10.12
C GLY A 129 -1.83 -2.82 10.24
N LEU A 130 -1.60 -3.52 9.12
CA LEU A 130 -0.81 -4.76 9.09
C LEU A 130 0.60 -4.55 9.65
N HIS A 131 1.28 -3.48 9.20
CA HIS A 131 2.63 -3.16 9.65
C HIS A 131 2.68 -2.69 11.10
N LEU A 132 1.66 -1.94 11.56
CA LEU A 132 1.50 -1.65 12.99
C LEU A 132 1.29 -2.94 13.79
N GLY A 133 0.55 -3.92 13.25
CA GLY A 133 0.42 -5.25 13.84
C GLY A 133 1.75 -5.98 13.98
N ILE A 134 2.65 -5.90 13.00
CA ILE A 134 4.02 -6.43 13.09
C ILE A 134 4.79 -5.74 14.21
N ALA A 135 4.70 -4.40 14.31
CA ALA A 135 5.37 -3.66 15.36
C ALA A 135 4.85 -4.04 16.76
N THR A 136 3.53 -4.13 16.93
CA THR A 136 2.90 -4.59 18.18
C THR A 136 3.31 -6.03 18.51
N TYR A 137 3.40 -6.91 17.51
CA TYR A 137 3.87 -8.27 17.71
C TYR A 137 5.31 -8.31 18.23
N GLY A 138 6.23 -7.52 17.65
CA GLY A 138 7.60 -7.38 18.18
C GLY A 138 7.64 -6.87 19.62
N LEU A 139 6.74 -5.94 19.98
CA LEU A 139 6.60 -5.45 21.36
C LEU A 139 6.13 -6.56 22.31
N VAL A 140 5.20 -7.42 21.88
CA VAL A 140 4.78 -8.58 22.67
C VAL A 140 5.95 -9.53 22.90
N LEU A 141 6.74 -9.85 21.87
CA LEU A 141 7.93 -10.70 22.04
C LEU A 141 8.95 -10.10 23.01
N PHE A 142 9.16 -8.78 22.94
CA PHE A 142 10.04 -8.05 23.85
C PHE A 142 9.57 -8.18 25.31
N ILE A 143 8.29 -7.93 25.58
CA ILE A 143 7.71 -8.03 26.93
C ILE A 143 7.79 -9.47 27.46
N VAL A 144 7.44 -10.47 26.64
CA VAL A 144 7.51 -11.88 27.03
C VAL A 144 8.94 -12.31 27.36
N THR A 145 9.93 -11.81 26.60
CA THR A 145 11.36 -12.08 26.83
C THR A 145 11.84 -11.47 28.16
N LEU A 146 11.33 -10.30 28.55
CA LEU A 146 11.66 -9.67 29.84
C LEU A 146 10.97 -10.33 31.04
N ALA A 147 9.80 -10.94 30.82
CA ALA A 147 9.02 -11.58 31.89
C ALA A 147 9.44 -13.02 32.19
N ARG A 148 10.38 -13.59 31.42
CA ARG A 148 10.97 -14.91 31.62
C ARG A 148 12.32 -14.82 32.32
#